data_AF-A0A2X4T7B6-F1
#
_entry.id   AF-A0A2X4T7B6-F1
#
_cell.length_a   1.000
_cell.length_b   1.000
_cell.length_c   1.000
_cell.angle_alpha   90.00
_cell.angle_beta   90.00
_cell.angle_gamma   90.00
#
_symmetry.space_group_name_H-M   'P 1'
#
loop_
_entity.id
_entity.type
_entity.pdbx_description
1 polymer ?
#
loop_
_entity_poly.entity_id
_entity_poly.type
_entity_poly.pdbx_seq_one_letter_code
_entity_poly.pdbx_strand_id
1 'polypeptide(L)'
;MANTAEVINFPVPDVAPKEPRVADLDDGYTRLANELLDAVMCSGLPETELCILMAVWRKTYGYNKKMDWISNEQLEEMIQKHHTHCSTAKNSLIRKKVLIQEGRRVGMNIHISEWQTKNNGFCKNIS
;
A
#
# COMPACT_ATOMS: atom_id res chain seq x y z
N MET A 1 51.03 39.97 17.51
CA MET A 1 49.84 39.45 16.80
C MET A 1 50.05 37.95 16.64
N ALA A 2 49.35 37.13 17.41
CA ALA A 2 49.41 35.67 17.31
C ALA A 2 48.08 35.20 16.74
N ASN A 3 48.11 34.60 15.55
CA ASN A 3 46.91 34.13 14.88
C ASN A 3 46.60 32.74 15.46
N THR A 4 45.60 32.66 16.33
CA THR A 4 45.03 31.39 16.81
C THR A 4 43.99 30.92 15.80
N ALA A 5 44.33 29.92 15.00
CA ALA A 5 43.37 29.19 14.18
C ALA A 5 42.72 28.09 15.02
N GLU A 6 41.40 28.09 15.15
CA GLU A 6 40.64 27.00 15.75
C GLU A 6 40.43 25.89 14.72
N VAL A 7 40.84 24.67 15.06
CA VAL A 7 40.65 23.47 14.24
C VAL A 7 39.21 22.98 14.45
N ILE A 8 38.35 23.24 13.46
CA ILE A 8 36.98 22.70 13.42
C ILE A 8 37.04 21.27 12.87
N ASN A 9 36.80 20.29 13.74
CA ASN A 9 36.68 18.89 13.35
C ASN A 9 35.24 18.63 12.89
N PHE A 10 35.03 18.43 11.59
CA PHE A 10 33.72 18.06 11.06
C PHE A 10 33.41 16.60 11.39
N PRO A 11 32.23 16.27 11.95
CA PRO A 11 31.84 14.90 12.16
C PRO A 11 31.71 14.21 10.80
N VAL A 12 32.54 13.21 10.56
CA VAL A 12 32.41 12.33 9.40
C VAL A 12 31.08 11.61 9.56
N PRO A 13 30.13 11.71 8.62
CA PRO A 13 28.92 10.91 8.70
C PRO A 13 29.34 9.44 8.66
N ASP A 14 28.96 8.67 9.69
CA ASP A 14 29.03 7.21 9.71
C ASP A 14 28.10 6.66 8.63
N VAL A 15 28.55 6.72 7.37
CA VAL A 15 27.92 6.04 6.24
C VAL A 15 28.45 4.60 6.27
N ALA A 16 28.15 3.89 7.35
CA ALA A 16 28.29 2.44 7.35
C ALA A 16 27.41 1.92 6.19
N PRO A 17 27.96 1.13 5.25
CA PRO A 17 27.15 0.55 4.19
C PRO A 17 26.07 -0.32 4.85
N LYS A 18 24.81 0.13 4.78
CA LYS A 18 23.67 -0.71 5.16
C LYS A 18 23.71 -1.92 4.24
N GLU A 19 23.90 -3.10 4.82
CA GLU A 19 23.82 -4.36 4.09
C GLU A 19 22.51 -4.41 3.27
N PRO A 20 22.54 -5.01 2.07
CA PRO A 20 21.34 -5.11 1.25
C PRO A 20 20.27 -5.87 2.03
N ARG A 21 19.18 -5.18 2.37
CA ARG A 21 18.03 -5.80 3.05
C ARG A 21 17.31 -6.70 2.06
N VAL A 22 17.46 -8.00 2.22
CA VAL A 22 16.71 -9.02 1.47
C VAL A 22 15.45 -9.37 2.26
N ALA A 23 14.34 -9.61 1.55
CA ALA A 23 13.11 -10.09 2.17
C ALA A 23 13.29 -11.56 2.57
N ASP A 24 12.96 -11.89 3.82
CA ASP A 24 12.93 -13.26 4.30
C ASP A 24 11.55 -13.87 3.97
N LEU A 25 11.55 -14.96 3.19
CA LEU A 25 10.33 -15.66 2.81
C LEU A 25 9.76 -16.52 3.96
N ASP A 26 10.56 -16.78 5.00
CA ASP A 26 10.16 -17.52 6.18
C ASP A 26 9.41 -16.63 7.21
N ASP A 27 9.46 -15.30 7.08
CA ASP A 27 8.68 -14.33 7.90
C ASP A 27 7.20 -14.21 7.45
N GLY A 28 6.73 -15.23 6.73
CA GLY A 28 5.34 -15.37 6.29
C GLY A 28 4.99 -14.58 5.02
N TYR A 29 3.82 -14.89 4.50
CA TYR A 29 3.31 -14.31 3.26
C TYR A 29 1.82 -14.00 3.37
N THR A 30 1.36 -13.05 2.56
CA THR A 30 -0.06 -12.74 2.45
C THR A 30 -0.66 -13.61 1.35
N ARG A 31 -1.54 -14.55 1.72
CA ARG A 31 -2.26 -15.37 0.75
C ARG A 31 -3.34 -14.53 0.06
N LEU A 32 -3.27 -14.45 -1.26
CA LEU A 32 -4.23 -13.76 -2.10
C LEU A 32 -4.73 -14.69 -3.21
N ALA A 33 -6.00 -14.58 -3.58
CA ALA A 33 -6.51 -15.27 -4.76
C ALA A 33 -5.88 -14.66 -6.01
N ASN A 34 -5.34 -15.49 -6.91
CA ASN A 34 -4.69 -15.02 -8.13
C ASN A 34 -5.61 -14.12 -8.97
N GLU A 35 -6.90 -14.47 -9.08
CA GLU A 35 -7.88 -13.64 -9.80
C GLU A 35 -8.02 -12.22 -9.23
N LEU A 36 -7.91 -12.05 -7.91
CA LEU A 36 -7.91 -10.71 -7.30
C LEU A 36 -6.64 -9.93 -7.64
N LEU A 37 -5.49 -10.62 -7.64
CA LEU A 37 -4.22 -10.02 -8.02
C LEU A 37 -4.25 -9.57 -9.48
N ASP A 38 -4.70 -10.45 -10.38
CA ASP A 38 -4.83 -10.21 -11.81
C ASP A 38 -5.78 -9.03 -12.09
N ALA A 39 -6.95 -9.02 -11.45
CA ALA A 39 -7.90 -7.93 -11.57
C ALA A 39 -7.32 -6.58 -11.13
N VAL A 40 -6.55 -6.55 -10.03
CA VAL A 40 -5.88 -5.33 -9.56
C VAL A 40 -4.78 -4.90 -10.54
N MET A 41 -3.98 -5.82 -11.08
CA MET A 41 -2.97 -5.49 -12.09
C MET A 41 -3.59 -4.86 -13.34
N CYS A 42 -4.73 -5.38 -13.78
CA CYS A 42 -5.42 -4.86 -14.97
C CYS A 42 -6.25 -3.59 -14.70
N SER A 43 -6.63 -3.29 -13.47
CA SER A 43 -7.59 -2.24 -13.09
C SER A 43 -7.27 -0.79 -13.52
N GLY A 44 -5.99 -0.47 -13.74
CA GLY A 44 -5.55 0.90 -14.03
C GLY A 44 -5.74 1.86 -12.85
N LEU A 45 -5.68 1.34 -11.62
CA LEU A 45 -5.68 2.16 -10.40
C LEU A 45 -4.41 3.03 -10.34
N PRO A 46 -4.50 4.30 -9.90
CA PRO A 46 -3.33 5.13 -9.66
C PRO A 46 -2.50 4.59 -8.50
N GLU A 47 -1.22 4.92 -8.47
CA GLU A 47 -0.23 4.42 -7.51
C GLU A 47 -0.70 4.50 -6.05
N THR A 48 -1.22 5.65 -5.62
CA THR A 48 -1.69 5.83 -4.23
C THR A 48 -2.87 4.92 -3.88
N GLU A 49 -3.78 4.67 -4.83
CA GLU A 49 -4.88 3.72 -4.61
C GLU A 49 -4.35 2.29 -4.53
N LEU A 50 -3.39 1.91 -5.37
CA LEU A 50 -2.73 0.60 -5.30
C LEU A 50 -2.03 0.39 -3.95
N CYS A 51 -1.30 1.40 -3.44
CA CYS A 51 -0.67 1.32 -2.11
C CYS A 51 -1.70 1.14 -0.99
N ILE A 52 -2.83 1.87 -1.02
CA ILE A 52 -3.90 1.69 -0.04
C ILE A 52 -4.50 0.29 -0.12
N LEU A 53 -4.72 -0.22 -1.33
CA LEU A 53 -5.26 -1.56 -1.54
C LEU A 53 -4.33 -2.64 -0.98
N MET A 54 -3.02 -2.54 -1.22
CA MET A 54 -2.02 -3.43 -0.62
C MET A 54 -1.98 -3.33 0.91
N ALA A 55 -2.09 -2.11 1.46
CA ALA A 55 -2.17 -1.91 2.91
C ALA A 55 -3.41 -2.60 3.51
N VAL A 56 -4.56 -2.51 2.83
CA VAL A 56 -5.78 -3.23 3.23
C VAL A 56 -5.54 -4.74 3.20
N TRP A 57 -4.96 -5.31 2.13
CA TRP A 57 -4.62 -6.74 2.08
C TRP A 57 -3.69 -7.16 3.22
N ARG A 58 -2.67 -6.36 3.53
CA ARG A 58 -1.73 -6.66 4.62
C ARG A 58 -2.43 -6.68 5.99
N LYS A 59 -3.44 -5.83 6.20
CA LYS A 59 -4.24 -5.75 7.43
C LYS A 59 -5.38 -6.78 7.50
N THR A 60 -5.89 -7.26 6.37
CA THR A 60 -6.95 -8.26 6.32
C THR A 60 -6.36 -9.66 6.10
N TYR A 61 -6.00 -9.99 4.87
CA TYR A 61 -5.49 -11.30 4.48
C TYR A 61 -4.15 -11.64 5.13
N GLY A 62 -3.31 -10.65 5.40
CA GLY A 62 -2.07 -10.83 6.17
C GLY A 62 -2.29 -11.26 7.62
N TYR A 63 -3.52 -11.14 8.14
CA TYR A 63 -3.95 -11.64 9.45
C TYR A 63 -5.07 -12.69 9.33
N ASN A 64 -5.26 -13.25 8.13
CA ASN A 64 -6.30 -14.24 7.81
C ASN A 64 -7.74 -13.77 8.12
N LYS A 65 -8.05 -12.49 7.87
CA LYS A 65 -9.39 -11.89 8.02
C LYS A 65 -9.90 -11.36 6.68
N LYS A 66 -11.22 -11.29 6.50
CA LYS A 66 -11.84 -10.70 5.28
C LYS A 66 -11.95 -9.18 5.33
N MET A 67 -12.23 -8.64 6.51
CA MET A 67 -12.42 -7.22 6.80
C MET A 67 -11.68 -6.90 8.09
N ASP A 68 -11.16 -5.68 8.22
CA ASP A 68 -10.56 -5.20 9.47
C ASP A 68 -10.91 -3.72 9.69
N TRP A 69 -10.85 -3.27 10.94
CA TRP A 69 -10.92 -1.84 11.22
C TRP A 69 -9.53 -1.24 11.02
N ILE A 70 -9.41 -0.38 10.00
CA ILE A 70 -8.16 0.27 9.62
C ILE A 70 -8.36 1.79 9.72
N SER A 71 -7.62 2.45 10.61
CA SER A 71 -7.69 3.91 10.75
C SER A 71 -6.92 4.62 9.62
N ASN A 72 -7.20 5.90 9.40
CA ASN A 72 -6.45 6.68 8.41
C ASN A 72 -4.99 6.90 8.84
N GLU A 73 -4.73 7.02 10.14
CA GLU A 73 -3.38 7.12 10.72
C GLU A 73 -2.58 5.85 10.42
N GLN A 74 -3.16 4.66 10.61
CA GLN A 74 -2.52 3.40 10.26
C GLN A 74 -2.18 3.32 8.76
N LEU A 75 -3.08 3.80 7.89
CA LEU A 75 -2.81 3.84 6.45
C LEU A 75 -1.66 4.79 6.12
N GLU A 76 -1.66 5.99 6.69
CA GLU A 76 -0.58 6.98 6.55
C GLU A 76 0.76 6.43 7.03
N GLU A 77 0.81 5.78 8.19
CA GLU A 77 2.01 5.12 8.69
C GLU A 77 2.50 4.00 7.76
N MET A 78 1.59 3.20 7.19
CA MET A 78 1.97 2.09 6.32
C MET A 78 2.47 2.55 4.95
N ILE A 79 1.81 3.54 4.33
CA ILE A 79 2.14 3.96 2.96
C ILE A 79 3.04 5.19 2.90
N GLN A 80 3.30 5.84 4.05
CA GLN A 80 4.14 7.04 4.17
C GLN A 80 3.67 8.19 3.26
N LYS A 81 2.34 8.40 3.21
CA LYS A 81 1.70 9.51 2.49
C LYS A 81 0.72 10.24 3.42
N HIS A 82 0.60 11.54 3.23
CA HIS A 82 -0.25 12.40 4.06
C HIS A 82 -1.70 11.89 4.16
N HIS A 83 -2.30 11.96 5.34
CA HIS A 83 -3.64 11.44 5.63
C HIS A 83 -4.72 11.81 4.61
N THR A 84 -4.67 13.02 4.03
CA THR A 84 -5.66 13.47 3.03
C THR A 84 -5.58 12.66 1.74
N HIS A 85 -4.38 12.27 1.31
CA HIS A 85 -4.19 11.39 0.15
C HIS A 85 -4.70 9.99 0.44
N CYS A 86 -4.40 9.46 1.63
CA CYS A 86 -4.89 8.16 2.09
C CYS A 86 -6.41 8.10 2.12
N SER A 87 -7.04 9.10 2.73
CA SER A 87 -8.50 9.21 2.84
C SER A 87 -9.15 9.33 1.47
N THR A 88 -8.63 10.21 0.61
CA THR A 88 -9.13 10.40 -0.76
C THR A 88 -9.03 9.11 -1.57
N ALA A 89 -7.89 8.44 -1.55
CA ALA A 89 -7.67 7.19 -2.28
C ALA A 89 -8.53 6.05 -1.77
N LYS A 90 -8.65 5.87 -0.45
CA LYS A 90 -9.56 4.88 0.16
C LYS A 90 -11.01 5.11 -0.26
N ASN A 91 -11.49 6.36 -0.19
CA ASN A 91 -12.86 6.69 -0.59
C ASN A 91 -13.07 6.51 -2.10
N SER A 92 -12.06 6.78 -2.92
CA SER A 92 -12.09 6.49 -4.36
C SER A 92 -12.24 4.98 -4.63
N LEU A 93 -11.47 4.14 -3.95
CA LEU A 93 -11.57 2.67 -4.07
C LEU A 93 -12.95 2.13 -3.65
N ILE A 94 -13.53 2.69 -2.59
CA ILE A 94 -14.90 2.34 -2.15
C ILE A 94 -15.93 2.76 -3.20
N ARG A 95 -15.81 3.98 -3.75
CA ARG A 95 -16.68 4.46 -4.84
C ARG A 95 -16.57 3.58 -6.09
N LYS A 96 -15.36 3.12 -6.41
CA LYS A 96 -15.10 2.18 -7.52
C LYS A 96 -15.52 0.74 -7.19
N LYS A 97 -16.10 0.48 -6.02
CA LYS A 97 -16.49 -0.85 -5.54
C LYS A 97 -15.36 -1.88 -5.47
N VAL A 98 -14.10 -1.43 -5.44
CA VAL A 98 -12.94 -2.31 -5.27
C VAL A 98 -12.79 -2.73 -3.81
N LEU A 99 -13.07 -1.78 -2.90
CA LEU A 99 -13.15 -2.03 -1.46
C LEU A 99 -14.60 -1.94 -1.00
N ILE A 100 -14.94 -2.76 -0.01
CA ILE A 100 -16.21 -2.71 0.71
C ILE A 100 -15.95 -2.06 2.07
N GLN A 101 -16.88 -1.22 2.51
CA GLN A 101 -16.86 -0.64 3.85
C GLN A 101 -18.11 -1.07 4.63
N GLU A 102 -17.89 -1.61 5.83
CA GLU A 102 -18.93 -1.97 6.78
C GLU A 102 -18.69 -1.23 8.09
N GLY A 103 -19.41 -0.12 8.28
CA GLY A 103 -19.17 0.81 9.38
C GLY A 103 -17.74 1.35 9.33
N ARG A 104 -16.92 1.00 10.32
CA ARG A 104 -15.50 1.39 10.39
C ARG A 104 -14.55 0.38 9.75
N ARG A 105 -15.04 -0.81 9.39
CA ARG A 105 -14.23 -1.87 8.80
C ARG A 105 -14.17 -1.73 7.30
N VAL A 106 -13.03 -2.10 6.73
CA VAL A 106 -12.76 -2.10 5.30
C VAL A 106 -12.18 -3.46 4.91
N GLY A 107 -12.50 -3.92 3.71
CA GLY A 107 -11.90 -5.09 3.11
C GLY A 107 -12.18 -5.18 1.63
N MET A 108 -11.76 -6.28 1.03
CA MET A 108 -11.77 -6.44 -0.43
C MET A 108 -13.15 -6.82 -0.94
N ASN A 109 -13.59 -6.21 -2.05
CA ASN A 109 -14.71 -6.75 -2.81
C ASN A 109 -14.27 -7.94 -3.65
N ILE A 110 -14.73 -9.14 -3.34
CA ILE A 110 -14.41 -10.35 -4.12
C ILE A 110 -15.19 -10.45 -5.44
N HIS A 111 -16.28 -9.69 -5.59
CA HIS A 111 -17.08 -9.66 -6.81
C HIS A 111 -16.45 -8.68 -7.81
N ILE A 112 -15.39 -9.11 -8.49
CA ILE A 112 -14.62 -8.31 -9.47
C ILE A 112 -15.52 -7.69 -10.55
N SER A 113 -16.62 -8.36 -10.90
CA SER A 113 -17.62 -7.87 -11.84
C SER A 113 -18.32 -6.58 -11.44
N GLU A 114 -18.30 -6.22 -10.16
CA GLU A 114 -18.91 -5.00 -9.66
C GLU A 114 -17.97 -3.79 -9.74
N TRP A 115 -16.67 -4.01 -9.97
CA TRP A 115 -15.68 -2.95 -9.89
C TRP A 115 -15.89 -1.93 -11.02
N GLN A 116 -15.64 -0.67 -10.72
CA GLN A 116 -15.82 0.46 -11.63
C GLN A 116 -14.48 1.15 -11.85
N THR A 117 -13.50 0.37 -12.31
CA THR A 117 -12.15 0.86 -12.60
C THR A 117 -12.00 1.26 -14.07
N LYS A 118 -10.97 2.04 -14.42
CA LYS A 118 -10.80 2.56 -15.79
C LYS A 118 -10.68 1.44 -16.82
N ASN A 119 -10.02 0.37 -16.42
CA ASN A 119 -9.70 -0.76 -17.27
C ASN A 119 -10.49 -1.99 -16.84
N ASN A 120 -11.72 -1.82 -16.33
CA ASN A 120 -12.60 -2.92 -15.94
C ASN A 120 -13.06 -3.72 -17.17
N GLY A 121 -12.11 -4.40 -17.80
CA GLY A 121 -12.35 -5.52 -18.68
C GLY A 121 -11.88 -6.75 -17.94
N PHE A 122 -12.81 -7.62 -17.53
CA PHE A 122 -12.60 -9.02 -17.90
C PHE A 122 -12.23 -8.95 -19.37
N CYS A 123 -10.97 -9.27 -19.67
CA CYS A 123 -10.33 -9.08 -20.96
C CYS A 123 -11.39 -9.13 -22.07
N LYS A 124 -11.57 -8.04 -22.84
CA LYS A 124 -12.26 -8.16 -24.13
C LYS A 124 -11.69 -9.43 -24.75
N ASN A 125 -12.54 -10.43 -24.99
CA ASN A 125 -12.15 -11.70 -25.58
C ASN A 125 -11.10 -11.40 -26.64
N ILE A 126 -9.86 -11.83 -26.40
CA ILE A 126 -8.86 -11.81 -27.43
C ILE A 126 -9.39 -12.85 -28.41
N SER A 127 -10.08 -12.33 -29.42
CA SER A 127 -10.61 -13.05 -30.56
C SER A 127 -9.48 -13.30 -31.52
#